data_AF-A0A3A8HK73-F1
#
_entry.id   AF-A0A3A8HK73-F1
#
_cell.length_a   1.000
_cell.length_b   1.000
_cell.length_c   1.000
_cell.angle_alpha   90.00
_cell.angle_beta   90.00
_cell.angle_gamma   90.00
#
_symmetry.space_group_name_H-M   'P 1'
#
loop_
_entity.id
_entity.type
_entity.pdbx_description
1 polymer ?
#
loop_
_entity_poly.entity_id
_entity_poly.type
_entity_poly.pdbx_seq_one_letter_code
_entity_poly.pdbx_strand_id
1 'polypeptide(L)' 'MQRLIDERFGTGRAGMGPFLEELEQGLAVLLPGPGDARLAPEAQQASRAELTSTLDTLEDVLEAFHRSGRARNVTGWGER' A
#
# COMPACT_ATOMS: atom_id res chain seq x y z
N MET A 1 -8.94 8.09 2.73
CA MET A 1 -8.25 6.80 2.53
C MET A 1 -8.16 6.00 3.83
N GLN A 2 -7.65 6.60 4.91
CA GLN A 2 -7.51 5.96 6.23
C GLN A 2 -8.74 5.18 6.73
N ARG A 3 -9.95 5.74 6.61
CA ARG A 3 -11.18 5.11 7.14
C ARG A 3 -11.55 3.78 6.43
N LEU A 4 -11.28 3.65 5.13
CA LEU A 4 -11.52 2.42 4.35
C LEU A 4 -10.48 1.33 4.68
N ILE A 5 -9.25 1.76 4.98
CA ILE A 5 -8.14 0.88 5.37
C ILE A 5 -8.39 0.33 6.77
N ASP A 6 -8.93 1.16 7.67
CA ASP A 6 -9.33 0.77 9.01
C ASP A 6 -10.41 -0.31 9.02
N GLU A 7 -11.45 -0.14 8.22
CA GLU A 7 -12.53 -1.13 8.11
C GLU A 7 -12.07 -2.45 7.46
N ARG A 8 -11.13 -2.38 6.52
CA ARG A 8 -10.70 -3.54 5.72
C ARG A 8 -9.61 -4.38 6.40
N PHE A 9 -8.69 -3.74 7.15
CA PHE A 9 -7.47 -4.40 7.64
C PHE A 9 -7.37 -4.51 9.16
N GLY A 10 -8.18 -3.78 9.95
CA GLY A 10 -8.20 -3.90 11.42
C GLY A 10 -6.78 -3.88 12.04
N THR A 11 -6.45 -4.89 12.86
CA THR A 11 -5.09 -5.06 13.46
C THR A 11 -3.96 -5.26 12.45
N GLY A 12 -4.24 -5.60 11.20
CA GLY A 12 -3.27 -5.67 10.10
C GLY A 12 -2.73 -4.30 9.67
N ARG A 13 -3.35 -3.19 10.13
CA ARG A 13 -2.91 -1.82 9.87
C ARG A 13 -1.46 -1.57 10.30
N ALA A 14 -1.02 -2.17 11.41
CA ALA A 14 0.32 -1.91 11.96
C ALA A 14 1.45 -2.28 10.98
N GLY A 15 1.23 -3.26 10.10
CA GLY A 15 2.21 -3.65 9.08
C GLY A 15 2.14 -2.84 7.78
N MET A 16 1.02 -2.15 7.52
CA MET A 16 0.81 -1.41 6.26
C MET A 16 1.01 0.11 6.39
N GLY A 17 1.07 0.64 7.62
CA GLY A 17 1.26 2.08 7.87
C GLY A 17 2.42 2.70 7.09
N PRO A 18 3.65 2.13 7.15
CA PRO A 18 4.80 2.65 6.41
C PRO A 18 4.61 2.69 4.89
N PHE A 19 4.00 1.64 4.31
CA PHE A 19 3.73 1.57 2.87
C PHE A 19 2.72 2.62 2.40
N LEU A 20 1.74 2.93 3.25
CA LEU A 20 0.74 3.95 2.96
C LEU A 20 1.32 5.36 3.04
N GLU A 21 2.21 5.61 4.00
CA GLU A 21 2.94 6.89 4.07
C GLU A 21 3.86 7.08 2.85
N GLU A 22 4.60 6.04 2.43
CA GLU A 22 5.41 6.09 1.20
C GLU A 22 4.54 6.35 -0.04
N LEU A 23 3.38 5.70 -0.15
CA LEU A 23 2.45 5.92 -1.25
C LEU A 23 1.91 7.37 -1.28
N GLU A 24 1.50 7.91 -0.13
CA GLU A 24 1.01 9.28 -0.02
C GLU A 24 2.10 10.30 -0.39
N GLN A 25 3.34 10.09 0.05
CA GLN A 25 4.48 10.94 -0.29
C GLN A 25 4.81 10.87 -1.79
N GLY A 26 4.89 9.68 -2.37
CA GLY A 26 5.16 9.51 -3.80
C GLY A 26 4.09 10.15 -4.68
N LEU A 27 2.81 10.05 -4.27
CA LEU A 27 1.71 10.72 -4.96
C LEU A 27 1.78 12.25 -4.84
N ALA A 28 2.10 12.79 -3.67
CA ALA A 28 2.25 14.24 -3.47
C ALA A 28 3.36 14.83 -4.34
N VAL A 29 4.44 14.08 -4.55
CA VAL A 29 5.56 14.47 -5.43
C VAL A 29 5.14 14.51 -6.91
N LEU A 30 4.31 13.56 -7.35
CA LEU A 30 3.85 13.46 -8.74
C LEU A 30 2.64 14.35 -9.06
N LEU A 31 1.85 14.70 -8.05
CA LEU A 31 0.66 15.56 -8.15
C LEU A 31 0.84 16.79 -7.26
N PRO A 32 1.81 17.66 -7.59
CA PRO A 32 2.08 18.87 -6.81
C PRO A 32 0.85 19.78 -6.78
N GLY A 33 0.66 20.46 -5.65
CA GLY A 33 -0.45 21.38 -5.45
C GLY A 33 -0.40 22.60 -6.37
N PRO A 34 -1.47 23.40 -6.44
CA PRO A 34 -1.46 24.64 -7.20
C PRO A 34 -0.42 25.61 -6.62
N GLY A 35 0.64 25.89 -7.39
CA GLY A 35 1.74 26.75 -7.00
C GLY A 35 3.04 26.01 -6.64
N ASP A 36 2.98 24.70 -6.47
CA ASP A 36 4.16 23.88 -6.22
C ASP A 36 4.96 23.63 -7.49
N ALA A 37 6.28 23.57 -7.33
CA ALA A 37 7.19 23.30 -8.43
C ALA A 37 7.01 21.87 -8.93
N ARG A 38 6.71 21.71 -10.22
CA ARG A 38 6.71 20.39 -10.86
C ARG A 38 8.15 19.89 -10.97
N LEU A 39 8.34 18.61 -10.69
CA LEU A 39 9.60 17.93 -10.95
C LEU A 39 9.98 18.00 -12.44
N ALA A 40 11.28 18.02 -12.71
CA ALA A 40 11.80 17.83 -14.05
C ALA A 40 11.36 16.47 -14.62
N PRO A 41 11.23 16.31 -15.94
CA PRO A 41 10.71 15.07 -16.55
C PRO A 41 11.46 13.79 -16.11
N GLU A 42 12.79 13.85 -15.99
CA GLU A 42 13.60 12.72 -15.54
C GLU A 42 13.31 12.34 -14.07
N ALA A 43 13.18 13.35 -13.20
CA ALA A 43 12.82 13.15 -11.80
C ALA A 43 11.38 12.64 -11.63
N GLN A 44 10.44 13.06 -12.49
CA GLN A 44 9.10 12.48 -12.53
C GLN A 44 9.13 11.02 -12.95
N GLN A 45 9.97 10.64 -13.92
CA GLN A 45 10.07 9.26 -14.36
C GLN A 45 10.64 8.35 -13.26
N ALA A 46 11.68 8.82 -12.56
CA ALA A 46 12.23 8.12 -11.41
C ALA A 46 11.19 7.95 -10.29
N SER A 47 10.50 9.03 -9.93
CA SER A 47 9.46 8.99 -8.90
C SER A 47 8.27 8.09 -9.28
N ARG A 48 7.90 8.02 -10.57
CA ARG A 48 6.90 7.05 -11.06
C ARG A 48 7.38 5.60 -10.96
N ALA A 49 8.64 5.35 -11.26
CA ALA A 49 9.21 4.01 -11.15
C ALA A 49 9.25 3.53 -9.69
N GLU A 50 9.67 4.41 -8.77
CA GLU A 50 9.64 4.14 -7.33
C GLU A 50 8.21 3.86 -6.85
N LEU A 51 7.24 4.72 -7.21
CA LEU A 51 5.84 4.52 -6.85
C LEU A 51 5.28 3.18 -7.37
N THR A 52 5.67 2.78 -8.59
CA THR A 52 5.26 1.49 -9.17
C THR A 52 5.82 0.32 -8.35
N SER A 53 7.09 0.38 -7.96
CA SER A 53 7.72 -0.65 -7.12
C SER A 53 7.07 -0.76 -5.74
N THR A 54 6.66 0.37 -5.14
CA THR A 54 5.94 0.37 -3.85
C THR A 54 4.55 -0.27 -3.99
N LEU A 55 3.85 -0.03 -5.11
CA LEU A 55 2.56 -0.65 -5.41
C LEU A 55 2.68 -2.16 -5.61
N ASP A 56 3.69 -2.63 -6.35
CA ASP A 56 3.95 -4.07 -6.55
C ASP A 56 4.21 -4.76 -5.19
N THR A 57 5.03 -4.13 -4.34
CA THR A 57 5.31 -4.66 -2.99
C THR A 57 4.04 -4.70 -2.13
N LEU A 58 3.17 -3.69 -2.24
CA LEU A 58 1.90 -3.66 -1.52
C LEU A 58 0.97 -4.76 -2.03
N GLU A 59 0.94 -5.02 -3.34
CA GLU A 59 0.18 -6.14 -3.92
C GLU A 59 0.64 -7.48 -3.33
N ASP A 60 1.95 -7.73 -3.26
CA ASP A 60 2.51 -8.95 -2.66
C ASP A 60 2.12 -9.11 -1.18
N VAL A 61 2.19 -8.03 -0.41
CA VAL A 61 1.80 -8.02 1.02
C VAL A 61 0.29 -8.30 1.17
N LEU A 62 -0.54 -7.67 0.33
CA LEU A 62 -1.98 -7.91 0.32
C LEU A 62 -2.31 -9.34 -0.10
N GLU A 63 -1.59 -9.90 -1.06
CA GLU A 63 -1.75 -11.28 -1.50
C GLU A 63 -1.35 -12.26 -0.39
N ALA A 64 -0.23 -12.02 0.30
CA ALA A 64 0.23 -12.80 1.46
C ALA A 64 -0.79 -12.72 2.62
N PHE A 65 -1.36 -11.54 2.86
CA PHE A 65 -2.42 -11.36 3.85
C PHE A 65 -3.69 -12.13 3.46
N HIS A 66 -4.09 -12.09 2.19
CA HIS A 66 -5.24 -12.85 1.70
C HIS A 66 -5.00 -14.37 1.80
N ARG A 67 -3.80 -14.85 1.46
CA ARG A 67 -3.40 -16.26 1.63
C ARG A 67 -3.43 -16.69 3.11
N SER A 68 -2.89 -15.89 4.03
CA SER A 68 -2.88 -16.21 5.46
C SER A 68 -4.27 -16.15 6.10
N GLY A 69 -5.13 -15.22 5.68
CA GLY A 69 -6.54 -15.17 6.06
C GLY A 69 -7.32 -16.40 5.57
N ARG A 70 -7.03 -16.90 4.36
CA ARG A 70 -7.59 -18.18 3.87
C ARG A 70 -7.03 -19.38 4.62
N ALA A 71 -5.73 -19.42 4.95
CA ALA A 71 -5.14 -20.49 5.74
C ALA A 71 -5.78 -20.61 7.14
N ARG A 72 -6.07 -19.47 7.79
CA ARG A 72 -6.77 -19.42 9.09
C ARG A 72 -8.23 -19.90 9.01
N ASN A 73 -8.88 -19.78 7.85
CA ASN A 73 -10.21 -20.36 7.60
C ASN A 73 -10.15 -21.84 7.18
N VAL A 74 -9.02 -22.30 6.65
CA VAL A 74 -8.80 -23.72 6.27
C VAL A 74 -8.39 -24.58 7.48
N THR A 75 -7.78 -24.00 8.52
CA THR A 75 -7.53 -24.71 9.80
C THR A 75 -8.76 -24.83 10.69
N GLY A 76 -9.94 -24.40 10.23
CA GLY A 76 -11.23 -24.58 10.91
C GLY A 76 -11.94 -25.91 10.60
N TRP A 77 -11.20 -26.96 10.24
CA TRP A 77 -11.74 -28.31 10.03
C TRP A 77 -10.97 -29.34 10.89
N GLY A 78 -11.57 -29.68 12.03
CA GLY A 78 -11.04 -30.54 13.10
C GLY A 78 -10.68 -29.66 14.30
N GLU A 79 -11.49 -29.52 15.35
CA GLU A 79 -12.06 -30.54 16.24
C GLU A 79 -13.45 -30.04 16.72
N ARG A 80 -14.56 -30.75 16.48
CA ARG A 80 -15.26 -31.65 17.43
C ARG A 80 -14.88 -31.54 18.90
#